data_AF-A0A645EW92-F1
#
_entry.id   AF-A0A645EW92-F1
#
_cell.length_a   1.000
_cell.length_b   1.000
_cell.length_c   1.000
_cell.angle_alpha   90.00
_cell.angle_beta   90.00
_cell.angle_gamma   90.00
#
_symmetry.space_group_name_H-M   'P 1'
#
loop_
_entity.id
_entity.type
_entity.pdbx_description
1 polymer ?
#
loop_
_entity_poly.entity_id
_entity_poly.type
_entity_poly.pdbx_seq_one_letter_code
_entity_poly.pdbx_strand_id
1 'polypeptide(L)'
;MYARNIKILPVDIYKSDATKFQVAGEKLLLPPMIALQGVGENAAINIQKERENGEFISKEELRKRTKISKTVVETLTIHGSLENMSDENQLSLL
;
A
#
# COMPACT_ATOMS: atom_id res chain seq x y z
N MET A 1 6.81 21.96 -3.02
CA MET A 1 6.72 21.20 -1.75
C MET A 1 8.02 21.31 -0.97
N TYR A 2 9.16 20.90 -1.53
CA TYR A 2 10.48 21.00 -0.89
C TYR A 2 10.87 22.42 -0.44
N ALA A 3 10.69 23.43 -1.29
CA ALA A 3 10.98 24.83 -0.93
C ALA A 3 10.11 25.39 0.21
N ARG A 4 9.03 24.70 0.59
CA ARG A 4 8.13 25.06 1.71
C ARG A 4 8.25 24.08 2.88
N ASN A 5 9.30 23.26 2.91
CA ASN A 5 9.54 22.22 3.93
C ASN A 5 8.40 21.20 4.07
N ILE A 6 7.64 20.94 3.01
CA ILE A 6 6.63 19.86 2.98
C ILE A 6 7.34 18.54 2.69
N LYS A 7 7.22 17.57 3.59
CA LYS A 7 7.74 16.21 3.42
C LYS A 7 6.63 15.29 2.90
N ILE A 8 6.99 14.40 1.98
CA ILE A 8 6.11 13.35 1.46
C ILE A 8 6.52 12.06 2.16
N LEU A 9 5.56 11.40 2.80
CA LEU A 9 5.75 10.09 3.42
C LEU A 9 5.75 9.00 2.34
N PRO A 10 6.35 7.82 2.61
CA PRO A 10 6.17 6.65 1.74
C PRO A 10 4.70 6.26 1.62
N VAL A 11 4.33 5.60 0.52
CA VAL A 11 3.00 5.00 0.38
C VAL A 11 2.85 3.88 1.40
N ASP A 12 1.73 3.87 2.10
CA ASP A 12 1.39 2.89 3.13
C ASP A 12 0.03 2.29 2.77
N ILE A 13 -0.03 0.98 2.49
CA ILE A 13 -1.28 0.32 2.06
C ILE A 13 -2.40 0.40 3.10
N TYR A 14 -2.08 0.67 4.37
CA TYR A 14 -3.06 0.81 5.45
C TYR A 14 -3.50 2.25 5.69
N LYS A 15 -2.68 3.24 5.30
CA LYS A 15 -2.98 4.65 5.56
C LYS A 15 -3.31 5.43 4.29
N SER A 16 -2.55 5.22 3.22
CA SER A 16 -2.70 5.97 1.96
C SER A 16 -4.09 5.76 1.37
N ASP A 17 -4.67 6.83 0.85
CA ASP A 17 -5.86 6.75 0.01
C ASP A 17 -5.49 6.14 -1.35
N ALA A 18 -6.49 5.63 -2.05
CA ALA A 18 -6.32 5.06 -3.37
C ALA A 18 -5.87 6.12 -4.37
N THR A 19 -6.51 7.29 -4.38
CA THR A 19 -6.36 8.29 -5.45
C THR A 19 -6.01 9.70 -4.97
N LYS A 20 -6.15 9.98 -3.67
CA LYS A 20 -5.96 11.33 -3.11
C LYS A 20 -4.75 11.44 -2.19
N PHE A 21 -4.08 12.59 -2.26
CA PHE A 21 -3.13 12.96 -1.21
C PHE A 21 -3.88 13.25 0.08
N GLN A 22 -3.34 12.78 1.19
CA GLN A 22 -3.87 13.05 2.53
C GLN A 22 -2.88 13.88 3.33
N VAL A 23 -3.40 14.77 4.18
CA VAL A 23 -2.60 15.53 5.15
C VAL A 23 -2.39 14.64 6.36
N ALA A 24 -1.15 14.22 6.60
CA ALA A 24 -0.79 13.33 7.71
C ALA A 24 -0.28 14.09 8.95
N GLY A 25 -0.18 15.42 8.87
CA GLY A 25 0.31 16.29 9.93
C GLY A 25 0.79 17.63 9.38
N GLU A 26 1.40 18.44 10.25
CA GLU A 26 1.97 19.72 9.81
C GLU A 26 3.08 19.48 8.79
N LYS A 27 2.91 20.02 7.58
CA LYS A 27 3.87 19.87 6.46
C LYS A 27 4.17 18.41 6.09
N LEU A 28 3.29 17.46 6.42
CA LEU A 28 3.40 16.05 6.05
C LEU A 28 2.26 15.67 5.11
N LEU A 29 2.61 15.15 3.93
CA LEU A 29 1.67 14.60 2.98
C LEU A 29 1.89 13.10 2.82
N LEU A 30 0.80 12.36 2.84
CA LEU A 30 0.77 10.95 2.50
C LEU A 30 0.29 10.82 1.05
N PRO A 31 1.12 10.28 0.14
CA PRO A 31 0.75 10.10 -1.26
C PRO A 31 -0.28 8.97 -1.42
N PRO A 32 -1.11 9.04 -2.48
CA PRO A 32 -2.01 7.96 -2.81
C PRO A 32 -1.28 6.74 -3.39
N MET A 33 -1.92 5.57 -3.33
CA MET A 33 -1.36 4.34 -3.90
C MET A 33 -1.12 4.42 -5.41
N ILE A 34 -2.00 5.11 -6.17
CA ILE A 34 -1.79 5.33 -7.62
C ILE A 34 -0.56 6.16 -7.97
N ALA A 35 0.10 6.80 -6.98
CA ALA A 35 1.35 7.52 -7.22
C ALA A 35 2.52 6.56 -7.49
N LEU A 36 2.38 5.27 -7.16
CA LEU A 36 3.38 4.25 -7.48
C LEU A 36 3.21 3.78 -8.93
N GLN A 37 4.32 3.77 -9.67
CA GLN A 37 4.32 3.36 -11.06
C GLN A 37 3.86 1.91 -11.22
N GLY A 38 2.81 1.70 -12.02
CA GLY A 38 2.24 0.37 -12.25
C GLY A 38 1.11 0.00 -11.28
N VAL A 39 0.80 0.82 -10.27
CA VAL A 39 -0.39 0.66 -9.44
C VAL A 39 -1.56 1.42 -10.07
N GLY A 40 -2.42 0.69 -10.77
CA GLY A 40 -3.63 1.27 -11.37
C GLY A 40 -4.71 1.61 -10.34
N GLU A 41 -5.64 2.49 -10.71
CA GLU A 41 -6.73 2.96 -9.85
C GLU A 41 -7.57 1.81 -9.26
N ASN A 42 -7.97 0.82 -10.07
CA ASN A 42 -8.73 -0.33 -9.58
C ASN A 42 -7.95 -1.15 -8.54
N ALA A 43 -6.63 -1.29 -8.71
CA ALA A 43 -5.80 -2.01 -7.75
C ALA A 43 -5.74 -1.25 -6.42
N ALA A 44 -5.52 0.06 -6.48
CA ALA A 44 -5.51 0.94 -5.32
C ALA A 44 -6.87 0.93 -4.57
N ILE A 45 -7.99 1.05 -5.29
CA ILE A 45 -9.34 0.98 -4.70
C ILE A 45 -9.58 -0.36 -4.02
N ASN A 46 -9.21 -1.47 -4.66
CA ASN A 46 -9.40 -2.79 -4.08
C ASN A 46 -8.55 -2.99 -2.81
N ILE A 47 -7.30 -2.50 -2.79
CA ILE A 47 -6.46 -2.53 -1.59
C ILE A 47 -7.12 -1.73 -0.45
N GLN A 48 -7.56 -0.50 -0.73
CA GLN A 48 -8.21 0.35 0.26
C GLN A 48 -9.53 -0.24 0.78
N LYS A 49 -10.29 -0.93 -0.06
CA LYS A 49 -11.52 -1.60 0.36
C LYS A 49 -11.23 -2.84 1.20
N GLU A 50 -10.33 -3.70 0.73
CA GLU A 50 -10.09 -4.98 1.39
C GLU A 50 -9.36 -4.85 2.72
N ARG A 51 -8.55 -3.80 2.93
CA ARG A 51 -7.92 -3.55 4.24
C ARG A 51 -8.96 -3.28 5.34
N GLU A 52 -10.17 -2.85 4.99
CA GLU A 52 -11.27 -2.67 5.95
C GLU A 52 -11.75 -4.02 6.52
N ASN A 53 -11.50 -5.12 5.80
CA ASN A 53 -11.82 -6.48 6.23
C ASN A 53 -10.73 -7.08 7.17
N GLY A 54 -9.78 -6.27 7.62
CA GLY A 54 -8.68 -6.68 8.50
C GLY A 54 -7.31 -6.64 7.82
N GLU A 55 -6.26 -6.86 8.61
CA GLU A 55 -4.88 -6.85 8.12
C GLU A 55 -4.62 -7.98 7.12
N PHE A 56 -3.64 -7.77 6.24
CA PHE A 56 -3.14 -8.80 5.35
C PHE A 56 -1.97 -9.52 6.02
N ILE A 57 -2.05 -10.85 6.14
CA ILE A 57 -1.07 -11.67 6.85
C ILE A 57 0.13 -12.07 5.97
N SER A 58 -0.02 -12.00 4.64
CA SER A 58 1.06 -12.21 3.67
C SER A 58 0.79 -11.49 2.35
N LYS A 59 1.83 -11.41 1.50
CA LYS A 59 1.73 -10.83 0.15
C LYS A 59 0.81 -11.67 -0.73
N GLU A 60 0.80 -12.99 -0.54
CA GLU A 60 -0.13 -13.89 -1.22
C GLU A 60 -1.59 -13.58 -0.83
N GLU A 61 -1.88 -13.42 0.46
CA GLU A 61 -3.22 -13.09 0.93
C GLU A 61 -3.68 -11.72 0.45
N LEU A 62 -2.81 -10.70 0.54
CA LEU A 62 -3.02 -9.37 -0.04
C LEU A 62 -3.44 -9.49 -1.50
N ARG A 63 -2.66 -10.21 -2.31
CA ARG A 63 -2.93 -10.41 -3.73
C ARG A 63 -4.27 -11.10 -3.97
N LYS A 64 -4.57 -12.14 -3.20
CA LYS A 64 -5.80 -12.92 -3.33
C LYS A 64 -7.05 -12.10 -2.97
N ARG A 65 -7.02 -11.35 -1.86
CA ARG A 65 -8.15 -10.51 -1.41
C ARG A 65 -8.40 -9.35 -2.35
N THR A 66 -7.35 -8.63 -2.71
CA THR A 66 -7.45 -7.41 -3.53
C THR A 66 -7.53 -7.67 -5.03
N LYS A 67 -7.24 -8.91 -5.46
CA LYS A 67 -7.22 -9.34 -6.86
C LYS A 67 -6.25 -8.53 -7.74
N ILE A 68 -5.20 -7.99 -7.15
CA ILE A 68 -4.15 -7.25 -7.87
C ILE A 68 -3.19 -8.20 -8.59
N SER A 69 -2.49 -7.70 -9.60
CA SER A 69 -1.51 -8.49 -10.33
C SER A 69 -0.24 -8.71 -9.50
N LYS A 70 0.57 -9.71 -9.90
CA LYS A 70 1.87 -9.95 -9.28
C LYS A 70 2.78 -8.72 -9.42
N THR A 71 2.75 -8.05 -10.56
CA THR A 71 3.52 -6.82 -10.82
C THR A 71 3.14 -5.70 -9.86
N VAL A 72 1.87 -5.55 -9.49
CA VAL A 72 1.46 -4.55 -8.47
C VAL A 72 2.05 -4.91 -7.10
N VAL A 73 2.06 -6.19 -6.72
CA VAL A 73 2.70 -6.64 -5.47
C VAL A 73 4.20 -6.38 -5.48
N GLU A 74 4.87 -6.61 -6.61
CA GLU A 74 6.29 -6.32 -6.80
C GLU A 74 6.57 -4.82 -6.68
N THR A 75 5.79 -3.96 -7.34
CA THR A 75 5.87 -2.50 -7.20
C THR A 75 5.73 -2.08 -5.72
N LEU A 76 4.70 -2.56 -5.03
CA LEU A 76 4.47 -2.23 -3.62
C LEU A 76 5.63 -2.71 -2.73
N THR A 77 6.23 -3.85 -3.04
CA THR A 77 7.40 -4.38 -2.33
C THR A 77 8.64 -3.52 -2.56
N ILE A 78 8.94 -3.16 -3.81
CA ILE A 78 10.11 -2.35 -4.20
C ILE A 78 10.04 -0.95 -3.55
N HIS A 79 8.84 -0.39 -3.42
CA HIS A 79 8.62 0.92 -2.79
C HIS A 79 8.47 0.86 -1.26
N GLY A 80 8.73 -0.30 -0.65
CA GLY A 80 8.76 -0.47 0.80
C GLY A 80 7.39 -0.61 1.47
N SER A 81 6.28 -0.54 0.72
CA SER A 81 4.93 -0.60 1.27
C SER A 81 4.55 -1.95 1.88
N LEU A 82 5.36 -3.00 1.64
CA LEU A 82 5.15 -4.38 2.13
C LEU A 82 6.37 -4.94 2.91
N GLU A 83 7.28 -4.09 3.40
CA GLU A 83 8.57 -4.51 4.01
C GLU A 83 8.42 -5.53 5.15
N ASN A 84 7.36 -5.44 5.95
CA ASN A 84 7.13 -6.32 7.10
C ASN A 84 6.19 -7.51 6.80
N MET A 85 5.88 -7.74 5.52
CA MET A 85 4.95 -8.78 5.10
C MET A 85 5.71 -9.99 4.56
N SER A 86 5.44 -11.18 5.09
CA SER A 86 5.98 -12.43 4.54
C SER A 86 5.40 -12.69 3.14
N ASP A 87 6.13 -13.42 2.31
CA ASP A 87 5.66 -13.77 0.96
C ASP A 87 4.41 -14.67 1.01
N GLU A 88 4.42 -15.66 1.91
CA GLU A 88 3.37 -16.65 2.09
C GLU A 88 2.88 -16.73 3.55
N ASN A 89 1.71 -17.33 3.73
CA ASN A 89 1.16 -17.64 5.05
C ASN A 89 1.95 -18.80 5.67
N GLN A 90 2.86 -18.51 6.59
CA GLN A 90 3.47 -19.58 7.38
C GLN A 90 2.51 -19.98 8.52
N LEU A 91 1.62 -20.91 8.21
CA LEU A 91 0.92 -21.68 9.25
C LEU A 91 1.89 -22.70 9.84
N SER A 92 2.65 -22.32 10.85
CA SER A 92 3.22 -23.28 11.79
C SER A 92 2.13 -23.70 12.76
N LEU A 93 1.29 -24.67 12.37
CA LEU A 93 0.60 -25.49 13.36
C LEU A 93 1.64 -26.45 13.96
N LEU A 94 2.08 -26.15 15.18
CA LEU A 94 2.61 -27.15 16.10
C LEU A 94 1.45 -27.92 16.74
#